data_AF-A0A838ZAY9-F1
#
_entry.id   AF-A0A838ZAY9-F1
#
_cell.length_a   1.000
_cell.length_b   1.000
_cell.length_c   1.000
_cell.angle_alpha   90.00
_cell.angle_beta   90.00
_cell.angle_gamma   90.00
#
_symmetry.space_group_name_H-M   'P 1'
#
loop_
_entity.id
_entity.type
_entity.pdbx_description
1 polymer ?
#
loop_
_entity_poly.entity_id
_entity_poly.type
_entity_poly.pdbx_seq_one_letter_code
_entity_poly.pdbx_strand_id
1 'polypeptide(L)'
;MKQIAFLFFFLLLSVVGFAQVTDSDSLLADLDSDTITVQTKLLPDKMLLTQRIFWGENGLYRKVGIAPELTPENRAKELKVRRTMFKIHQTIGLLTAAGMLAQGILGAKLYTAGGDNYTRIRKAHEATALGINIAYGTTALMAFTAPPAMLNRKGISNVKVHKILSYVHLTGMITTNVLAHKISDNFKLKPYHRAAAYTTFGAYFTSMIILKFEF
;
A
#
# COMPACT_ATOMS: atom_id res chain seq x y z
N MET A 1 -33.47 -3.51 19.60
CA MET A 1 -33.66 -2.70 18.37
C MET A 1 -33.10 -1.28 18.47
N LYS A 2 -33.32 -0.55 19.58
CA LYS A 2 -32.86 0.85 19.74
C LYS A 2 -31.33 1.04 19.64
N GLN A 3 -30.52 0.07 20.08
CA GLN A 3 -29.05 0.15 19.99
C GLN A 3 -28.50 -0.13 18.58
N ILE A 4 -29.19 -0.93 17.78
CA ILE A 4 -28.81 -1.21 16.38
C ILE A 4 -29.12 0.01 15.50
N ALA A 5 -30.23 0.70 15.78
CA ALA A 5 -30.56 1.96 15.11
C ALA A 5 -29.55 3.08 15.42
N PHE A 6 -28.99 3.12 16.64
CA PHE A 6 -27.97 4.10 17.03
C PHE A 6 -26.62 3.85 16.33
N LEU A 7 -26.25 2.58 16.15
CA LEU A 7 -25.07 2.17 15.37
C LEU A 7 -25.22 2.51 13.88
N PHE A 8 -26.41 2.30 13.30
CA PHE A 8 -26.69 2.70 11.91
C PHE A 8 -26.71 4.22 11.74
N PHE A 9 -27.21 4.97 12.72
CA PHE A 9 -27.22 6.43 12.71
C PHE A 9 -25.79 7.01 12.78
N PHE A 10 -24.91 6.44 13.60
CA PHE A 10 -23.48 6.83 13.62
C PHE A 10 -22.73 6.40 12.36
N LEU A 11 -23.07 5.24 11.78
CA LEU A 11 -22.51 4.78 10.50
C LEU A 11 -22.95 5.69 9.34
N LEU A 12 -24.20 6.15 9.33
CA LEU A 12 -24.73 7.12 8.36
C LEU A 12 -24.17 8.53 8.56
N LEU A 13 -23.96 8.99 9.80
CA LEU A 13 -23.29 10.27 10.06
C LEU A 13 -21.82 10.28 9.62
N SER A 14 -21.15 9.12 9.60
CA SER A 14 -19.78 9.03 9.08
C SER A 14 -19.66 9.19 7.56
N VAL A 15 -20.77 9.03 6.81
CA VAL A 15 -20.81 9.23 5.35
C VAL A 15 -20.95 10.71 4.97
N VAL A 16 -21.40 11.56 5.91
CA VAL A 16 -21.56 13.02 5.68
C VAL A 16 -20.31 13.81 6.09
N GLY A 17 -19.23 13.11 6.47
CA GLY A 17 -17.94 13.71 6.76
C GLY A 17 -17.16 14.11 5.51
N PHE A 18 -17.27 15.39 5.16
CA PHE A 18 -16.27 16.18 4.47
C PHE A 18 -15.85 15.75 3.05
N ALA A 19 -16.34 16.51 2.07
CA ALA A 19 -15.49 16.95 0.95
C ALA A 19 -14.37 17.84 1.50
N GLN A 20 -13.44 17.27 2.26
CA GLN A 20 -12.11 17.84 2.42
C GLN A 20 -11.37 17.51 1.13
N VAL A 21 -10.82 18.52 0.47
CA VAL A 21 -9.74 18.31 -0.51
C VAL A 21 -8.69 17.50 0.26
N THR A 22 -8.57 16.23 -0.07
CA THR A 22 -7.64 15.34 0.61
C THR A 22 -6.27 15.54 0.00
N ASP A 23 -5.18 15.33 0.73
CA ASP A 23 -3.83 15.38 0.15
C ASP A 23 -3.57 14.27 -0.89
N SER A 24 -4.41 13.23 -0.93
CA SER A 24 -4.51 12.39 -2.13
C SER A 24 -4.78 13.22 -3.36
N ASP A 25 -5.67 14.22 -3.28
CA ASP A 25 -5.96 15.15 -4.36
C ASP A 25 -4.76 16.07 -4.65
N SER A 26 -3.94 16.46 -3.66
CA SER A 26 -2.67 17.19 -3.87
C SER A 26 -1.59 16.33 -4.55
N LEU A 27 -1.39 15.09 -4.10
CA LEU A 27 -0.51 14.11 -4.75
C LEU A 27 -0.99 13.72 -6.15
N LEU A 28 -2.30 13.69 -6.34
CA LEU A 28 -2.93 13.47 -7.63
C LEU A 28 -2.93 14.76 -8.47
N ALA A 29 -2.88 15.95 -7.88
CA ALA A 29 -2.78 17.24 -8.57
C ALA A 29 -1.35 17.48 -9.07
N ASP A 30 -0.32 17.02 -8.35
CA ASP A 30 1.05 16.90 -8.87
C ASP A 30 1.14 15.99 -10.12
N LEU A 31 0.15 15.12 -10.36
CA LEU A 31 0.03 14.34 -11.61
C LEU A 31 -0.75 15.08 -12.70
N ASP A 32 -1.58 16.06 -12.33
CA ASP A 32 -2.42 16.87 -13.22
C ASP A 32 -1.78 18.21 -13.60
N SER A 33 -0.76 18.66 -12.88
CA SER A 33 -0.11 19.93 -13.18
C SER A 33 0.45 19.91 -14.61
N ASP A 34 -0.14 20.74 -15.46
CA ASP A 34 0.21 21.09 -16.85
C ASP A 34 1.64 21.66 -17.02
N THR A 35 2.52 21.42 -16.06
CA THR A 35 3.98 21.58 -16.11
C THR A 35 4.68 20.71 -17.17
N ILE A 36 3.92 20.07 -18.07
CA ILE A 36 4.45 19.63 -19.37
C ILE A 36 4.95 20.83 -20.18
N THR A 37 4.47 22.05 -19.88
CA THR A 37 4.85 23.27 -20.60
C THR A 37 6.27 23.80 -20.33
N VAL A 38 7.01 23.30 -19.31
CA VAL A 38 8.37 23.80 -18.98
C VAL A 38 9.45 22.71 -19.00
N GLN A 39 9.10 21.42 -19.06
CA GLN A 39 10.09 20.33 -19.06
C GLN A 39 10.21 19.69 -20.45
N THR A 40 11.33 19.92 -21.12
CA THR A 40 11.66 19.37 -22.45
C THR A 40 11.77 17.84 -22.50
N LYS A 41 11.78 17.15 -21.34
CA LYS A 41 11.90 15.70 -21.21
C LYS A 41 10.59 15.05 -20.81
N LEU A 42 10.19 14.00 -21.53
CA LEU A 42 8.95 13.24 -21.28
C LEU A 42 9.09 12.15 -20.22
N LEU A 43 10.31 11.73 -19.88
CA LEU A 43 10.62 10.77 -18.82
C LEU A 43 11.62 11.38 -17.83
N PRO A 44 11.56 11.01 -16.54
CA PRO A 44 12.54 11.48 -15.56
C PRO A 44 13.89 10.79 -15.75
N ASP A 45 14.97 11.50 -15.40
CA ASP A 45 16.34 10.97 -15.51
C ASP A 45 16.60 9.74 -14.61
N LYS A 46 15.87 9.65 -13.48
CA LYS A 46 16.01 8.58 -12.49
C LYS A 46 14.73 7.74 -12.43
N MET A 47 14.85 6.47 -12.78
CA MET A 47 13.78 5.48 -12.74
C MET A 47 14.23 4.24 -11.99
N LEU A 48 13.31 3.55 -11.31
CA LEU A 48 13.58 2.20 -10.82
C LEU A 48 13.82 1.24 -11.99
N LEU A 49 14.53 0.13 -11.75
CA LEU A 49 14.82 -0.86 -12.79
C LEU A 49 13.52 -1.41 -13.41
N THR A 50 12.55 -1.79 -12.59
CA THR A 50 11.23 -2.24 -13.03
C THR A 50 10.53 -1.18 -13.88
N GLN A 51 10.56 0.07 -13.45
CA GLN A 51 9.98 1.17 -14.21
C GLN A 51 10.65 1.35 -15.57
N ARG A 52 11.98 1.22 -15.64
CA ARG A 52 12.73 1.31 -16.89
C ARG A 52 12.38 0.17 -17.85
N ILE A 53 12.23 -1.05 -17.32
CA ILE A 53 11.84 -2.23 -18.09
C ILE A 53 10.44 -2.06 -18.70
N PHE A 54 9.46 -1.56 -17.94
CA PHE A 54 8.09 -1.40 -18.44
C PHE A 54 7.89 -0.09 -19.24
N TRP A 55 8.39 1.03 -18.73
CA TRP A 55 8.03 2.40 -19.16
C TRP A 55 9.20 3.24 -19.67
N GLY A 56 10.43 2.73 -19.74
CA GLY A 56 11.55 3.47 -20.32
C GLY A 56 11.39 3.67 -21.84
N GLU A 57 12.27 4.44 -22.46
CA GLU A 57 12.25 4.71 -23.91
C GLU A 57 12.18 3.44 -24.78
N ASN A 58 12.81 2.35 -24.32
CA ASN A 58 12.78 1.03 -24.96
C ASN A 58 11.99 0.00 -24.13
N GLY A 59 11.08 0.47 -23.28
CA GLY A 59 10.31 -0.35 -22.34
C GLY A 59 9.25 -1.22 -23.01
N LEU A 60 8.78 -2.23 -22.28
CA LEU A 60 7.80 -3.21 -22.76
C LEU A 60 6.52 -2.55 -23.28
N TYR A 61 6.03 -1.51 -22.60
CA TYR A 61 4.80 -0.80 -22.97
C TYR A 61 4.85 -0.21 -24.39
N ARG A 62 6.04 0.20 -24.84
CA ARG A 62 6.31 0.67 -26.21
C ARG A 62 6.45 -0.50 -27.18
N LYS A 63 7.27 -1.49 -26.81
CA LYS A 63 7.60 -2.64 -27.67
C LYS A 63 6.39 -3.47 -28.07
N VAL A 64 5.39 -3.59 -27.20
CA VAL A 64 4.16 -4.35 -27.47
C VAL A 64 3.08 -3.53 -28.21
N GLY A 65 3.41 -2.30 -28.62
CA GLY A 65 2.54 -1.47 -29.48
C GLY A 65 1.42 -0.72 -28.77
N ILE A 66 1.36 -0.72 -27.43
CA ILE A 66 0.30 0.02 -26.70
C ILE A 66 0.51 1.54 -26.83
N ALA A 67 1.77 1.98 -26.69
CA ALA A 67 2.17 3.36 -26.92
C ALA A 67 3.55 3.36 -27.58
N PRO A 68 3.66 3.10 -28.89
CA PRO A 68 4.93 2.79 -29.54
C PRO A 68 5.92 3.96 -29.53
N GLU A 69 5.42 5.20 -29.53
CA GLU A 69 6.24 6.41 -29.52
C GLU A 69 6.12 7.16 -28.19
N LEU A 70 7.25 7.71 -27.72
CA LEU A 70 7.29 8.58 -26.55
C LEU A 70 6.88 10.00 -26.97
N THR A 71 5.57 10.26 -26.99
CA THR A 71 4.96 11.56 -27.28
C THR A 71 4.33 12.16 -26.02
N PRO A 72 4.08 13.49 -25.96
CA PRO A 72 3.35 14.10 -24.86
C PRO A 72 1.97 13.47 -24.62
N GLU A 73 1.25 13.11 -25.69
CA GLU A 73 -0.06 12.48 -25.62
C GLU A 73 0.00 11.08 -24.98
N ASN A 74 0.93 10.23 -25.43
CA ASN A 74 1.13 8.91 -24.84
C ASN A 74 1.61 9.02 -23.39
N ARG A 75 2.44 10.02 -23.09
CA ARG A 75 2.89 10.28 -21.73
C ARG A 75 1.74 10.66 -20.79
N ALA A 76 0.78 11.47 -21.25
CA ALA A 76 -0.42 11.79 -20.48
C ALA A 76 -1.25 10.54 -20.17
N LYS A 77 -1.37 9.60 -21.13
CA LYS A 77 -2.05 8.31 -20.92
C LYS A 77 -1.32 7.47 -19.85
N GLU A 78 0.00 7.42 -19.88
CA GLU A 78 0.79 6.74 -18.83
C GLU A 78 0.55 7.37 -17.45
N LEU A 79 0.51 8.70 -17.34
CA LEU A 79 0.23 9.36 -16.07
C LEU A 79 -1.19 9.08 -15.56
N LYS A 80 -2.17 8.95 -16.46
CA LYS A 80 -3.52 8.47 -16.10
C LYS A 80 -3.48 7.04 -15.55
N VAL A 81 -2.70 6.14 -16.16
CA VAL A 81 -2.49 4.78 -15.63
C VAL A 81 -1.86 4.84 -14.23
N ARG A 82 -0.83 5.68 -14.03
CA ARG A 82 -0.20 5.88 -12.72
C ARG A 82 -1.21 6.33 -11.67
N ARG A 83 -2.06 7.31 -12.00
CA ARG A 83 -3.13 7.80 -11.12
C ARG A 83 -4.14 6.70 -10.77
N THR A 84 -4.54 5.87 -11.73
CA THR A 84 -5.41 4.72 -11.48
C THR A 84 -4.72 3.71 -10.55
N MET A 85 -3.48 3.33 -10.83
CA MET A 85 -2.71 2.42 -9.97
C MET A 85 -2.55 2.97 -8.56
N PHE A 86 -2.34 4.28 -8.41
CA PHE A 86 -2.25 4.95 -7.11
C PHE A 86 -3.56 4.86 -6.32
N LYS A 87 -4.71 5.16 -6.95
CA LYS A 87 -6.02 5.03 -6.30
C LYS A 87 -6.30 3.59 -5.86
N ILE A 88 -5.99 2.61 -6.73
CA ILE A 88 -6.15 1.19 -6.39
C ILE A 88 -5.19 0.81 -5.23
N HIS A 89 -3.94 1.27 -5.26
CA HIS A 89 -2.96 1.04 -4.19
C HIS A 89 -3.47 1.58 -2.85
N GLN A 90 -4.04 2.78 -2.82
CA GLN A 90 -4.60 3.36 -1.59
C GLN A 90 -5.80 2.56 -1.08
N THR A 91 -6.74 2.21 -1.95
CA THR A 91 -7.95 1.45 -1.58
C THR A 91 -7.60 0.06 -1.06
N ILE A 92 -6.78 -0.70 -1.81
CA ILE A 92 -6.33 -2.04 -1.36
C ILE A 92 -5.43 -1.91 -0.13
N GLY A 93 -4.64 -0.85 -0.02
CA GLY A 93 -3.81 -0.60 1.14
C GLY A 93 -4.61 -0.41 2.43
N LEU A 94 -5.71 0.36 2.35
CA LEU A 94 -6.65 0.51 3.47
C LEU A 94 -7.32 -0.82 3.85
N LEU A 95 -7.74 -1.61 2.85
CA LEU A 95 -8.28 -2.94 3.10
C LEU A 95 -7.25 -3.87 3.77
N THR A 96 -5.99 -3.78 3.34
CA THR A 96 -4.87 -4.54 3.91
C THR A 96 -4.65 -4.15 5.38
N ALA A 97 -4.68 -2.85 5.71
CA ALA A 97 -4.57 -2.37 7.10
C ALA A 97 -5.68 -2.96 8.00
N ALA A 98 -6.94 -2.94 7.52
CA ALA A 98 -8.06 -3.53 8.25
C ALA A 98 -7.87 -5.05 8.46
N GLY A 99 -7.40 -5.75 7.43
CA GLY A 99 -7.02 -7.15 7.53
C GLY A 99 -5.93 -7.39 8.57
N MET A 100 -4.85 -6.59 8.57
CA MET A 100 -3.75 -6.70 9.53
C MET A 100 -4.21 -6.47 10.97
N LEU A 101 -5.14 -5.52 11.19
CA LEU A 101 -5.76 -5.31 12.49
C LEU A 101 -6.56 -6.55 12.95
N ALA A 102 -7.40 -7.10 12.07
CA ALA A 102 -8.15 -8.32 12.35
C ALA A 102 -7.22 -9.51 12.64
N GLN A 103 -6.15 -9.67 11.85
CA GLN A 103 -5.13 -10.68 12.05
C GLN A 103 -4.43 -10.52 13.40
N GLY A 104 -4.14 -9.29 13.83
CA GLY A 104 -3.58 -8.98 15.15
C GLY A 104 -4.50 -9.43 16.30
N ILE A 105 -5.82 -9.18 16.17
CA ILE A 105 -6.83 -9.64 17.14
C ILE A 105 -6.88 -11.18 17.18
N LEU A 106 -6.91 -11.85 16.02
CA LEU A 106 -6.89 -13.31 15.93
C LEU A 106 -5.60 -13.88 16.55
N GLY A 107 -4.45 -13.26 16.27
CA GLY A 107 -3.16 -13.62 16.82
C GLY A 107 -3.09 -13.51 18.34
N ALA A 108 -3.71 -12.46 18.92
CA ALA A 108 -3.82 -12.32 20.37
C ALA A 108 -4.69 -13.43 20.99
N LYS A 109 -5.84 -13.74 20.38
CA LYS A 109 -6.74 -14.80 20.85
C LYS A 109 -6.10 -16.19 20.85
N LEU A 110 -5.12 -16.45 19.97
CA LEU A 110 -4.39 -17.73 19.95
C LEU A 110 -3.59 -18.01 21.23
N TYR A 111 -3.28 -17.01 22.05
CA TYR A 111 -2.52 -17.22 23.29
C TYR A 111 -3.37 -17.79 24.43
N THR A 112 -4.68 -17.54 24.41
CA THR A 112 -5.60 -17.97 25.46
C THR A 112 -6.56 -19.06 24.98
N ALA A 113 -6.52 -19.41 23.69
CA ALA A 113 -7.37 -20.44 23.11
C ALA A 113 -6.80 -21.85 23.35
N GLY A 114 -7.67 -22.80 23.67
CA GLY A 114 -7.35 -24.23 23.76
C GLY A 114 -8.32 -25.08 22.91
N GLY A 115 -7.98 -26.35 22.74
CA GLY A 115 -8.83 -27.34 22.04
C GLY A 115 -9.30 -26.88 20.65
N ASP A 116 -10.57 -27.14 20.32
CA ASP A 116 -11.15 -26.82 19.02
C ASP A 116 -11.13 -25.32 18.70
N ASN A 117 -11.24 -24.46 19.72
CA ASN A 117 -11.15 -23.02 19.54
C ASN A 117 -9.78 -22.60 19.05
N TYR A 118 -8.69 -23.20 19.55
CA TYR A 118 -7.35 -22.95 19.04
C TYR A 118 -7.26 -23.27 17.54
N THR A 119 -7.70 -24.46 17.14
CA THR A 119 -7.68 -24.90 15.74
C THR A 119 -8.48 -23.97 14.82
N ARG A 120 -9.68 -23.57 15.24
CA ARG A 120 -10.53 -22.66 14.47
C ARG A 120 -9.91 -21.27 14.33
N ILE A 121 -9.41 -20.70 15.42
CA ILE A 121 -8.80 -19.36 15.40
C ILE A 121 -7.50 -19.37 14.60
N ARG A 122 -6.71 -20.46 14.67
CA ARG A 122 -5.49 -20.62 13.89
C ARG A 122 -5.79 -20.63 12.39
N LYS A 123 -6.78 -21.42 11.97
CA LYS A 123 -7.25 -21.43 10.57
C LYS A 123 -7.69 -20.04 10.11
N ALA A 124 -8.44 -19.32 10.95
CA ALA A 124 -8.85 -17.95 10.63
C ALA A 124 -7.66 -16.99 10.54
N HIS A 125 -6.68 -17.09 11.43
CA HIS A 125 -5.45 -16.30 11.40
C HIS A 125 -4.66 -16.54 10.11
N GLU A 126 -4.47 -17.80 9.72
CA GLU A 126 -3.76 -18.19 8.48
C GLU A 126 -4.51 -17.76 7.22
N ALA A 127 -5.83 -17.92 7.17
CA ALA A 127 -6.65 -17.47 6.05
C ALA A 127 -6.61 -15.94 5.90
N THR A 128 -6.67 -15.21 7.02
CA THR A 128 -6.52 -13.75 7.03
C THR A 128 -5.12 -13.36 6.55
N ALA A 129 -4.07 -14.06 6.99
CA ALA A 129 -2.69 -13.85 6.55
C ALA A 129 -2.53 -14.01 5.05
N LEU A 130 -3.12 -15.06 4.47
CA LEU A 130 -3.10 -15.28 3.02
C LEU A 130 -3.75 -14.11 2.27
N GLY A 131 -4.92 -13.67 2.71
CA GLY A 131 -5.61 -12.51 2.12
C GLY A 131 -4.78 -11.23 2.19
N ILE A 132 -4.17 -10.96 3.35
CA ILE A 132 -3.26 -9.82 3.55
C ILE A 132 -2.05 -9.92 2.61
N ASN A 133 -1.40 -11.09 2.52
CA ASN A 133 -0.23 -11.26 1.67
C ASN A 133 -0.54 -11.04 0.18
N ILE A 134 -1.71 -11.51 -0.30
CA ILE A 134 -2.16 -11.27 -1.67
C ILE A 134 -2.44 -9.77 -1.91
N ALA A 135 -3.18 -9.14 -1.00
CA ALA A 135 -3.52 -7.72 -1.10
C ALA A 135 -2.25 -6.85 -1.03
N TYR A 136 -1.40 -7.08 -0.04
CA TYR A 136 -0.11 -6.41 0.13
C TYR A 136 0.80 -6.62 -1.09
N GLY A 137 0.95 -7.87 -1.56
CA GLY A 137 1.74 -8.20 -2.74
C GLY A 137 1.25 -7.45 -3.99
N THR A 138 -0.07 -7.37 -4.17
CA THR A 138 -0.69 -6.57 -5.25
C THR A 138 -0.34 -5.09 -5.13
N THR A 139 -0.44 -4.50 -3.94
CA THR A 139 -0.07 -3.09 -3.72
C THR A 139 1.42 -2.82 -3.95
N ALA A 140 2.30 -3.73 -3.50
CA ALA A 140 3.74 -3.63 -3.70
C ALA A 140 4.09 -3.74 -5.19
N LEU A 141 3.48 -4.69 -5.91
CA LEU A 141 3.68 -4.84 -7.35
C LEU A 141 3.32 -3.55 -8.08
N MET A 142 2.13 -2.98 -7.80
CA MET A 142 1.73 -1.69 -8.38
C MET A 142 2.73 -0.58 -8.07
N ALA A 143 3.26 -0.50 -6.85
CA ALA A 143 4.24 0.52 -6.48
C ALA A 143 5.55 0.39 -7.29
N PHE A 144 6.02 -0.84 -7.52
CA PHE A 144 7.25 -1.10 -8.27
C PHE A 144 7.07 -1.00 -9.79
N THR A 145 5.88 -1.29 -10.32
CA THR A 145 5.62 -1.31 -11.77
C THR A 145 4.83 -0.11 -12.26
N ALA A 146 4.47 0.86 -11.39
CA ALA A 146 3.77 2.05 -11.84
C ALA A 146 4.63 2.90 -12.80
N PRO A 147 4.01 3.55 -13.81
CA PRO A 147 4.69 4.52 -14.67
C PRO A 147 5.45 5.53 -13.83
N PRO A 148 6.66 5.98 -14.22
CA PRO A 148 7.47 6.86 -13.40
C PRO A 148 6.76 8.22 -13.17
N ALA A 149 6.99 8.85 -12.01
CA ALA A 149 6.53 10.23 -11.76
C ALA A 149 7.45 11.24 -12.45
N MET A 150 6.91 12.40 -12.84
CA MET A 150 7.71 13.48 -13.44
C MET A 150 8.43 14.34 -12.39
N LEU A 151 7.79 14.56 -11.24
CA LEU A 151 8.30 15.45 -10.21
C LEU A 151 9.01 14.69 -9.10
N ASN A 152 10.12 15.26 -8.62
CA ASN A 152 10.84 14.79 -7.46
C ASN A 152 10.89 15.94 -6.45
N ARG A 153 10.11 15.83 -5.36
CA ARG A 153 10.05 16.88 -4.33
C ARG A 153 11.43 17.06 -3.68
N LYS A 154 11.94 18.29 -3.59
CA LYS A 154 13.16 18.63 -2.82
C LYS A 154 12.81 18.68 -1.31
N GLY A 155 13.79 18.44 -0.43
CA GLY A 155 13.56 18.46 1.03
C GLY A 155 12.91 17.19 1.62
N ILE A 156 12.59 17.18 2.91
CA ILE A 156 11.76 16.12 3.52
C ILE A 156 10.33 16.33 3.03
N SER A 157 9.60 15.23 2.77
CA SER A 157 8.18 15.32 2.46
C SER A 157 7.43 14.11 3.00
N ASN A 158 6.12 14.24 3.19
CA ASN A 158 5.23 13.13 3.56
C ASN A 158 5.44 11.86 2.69
N VAL A 159 5.60 12.01 1.36
CA VAL A 159 5.88 10.91 0.41
C VAL A 159 7.24 10.27 0.66
N LYS A 160 8.28 11.05 1.01
CA LYS A 160 9.60 10.49 1.33
C LYS A 160 9.57 9.72 2.62
N VAL A 161 8.84 10.21 3.62
CA VAL A 161 8.63 9.47 4.89
C VAL A 161 7.87 8.18 4.62
N HIS A 162 6.80 8.21 3.82
CA HIS A 162 6.10 6.99 3.39
C HIS A 162 7.05 6.01 2.70
N LYS A 163 7.93 6.48 1.80
CA LYS A 163 8.91 5.63 1.11
C LYS A 163 9.93 4.99 2.07
N ILE A 164 10.35 5.70 3.11
CA ILE A 164 11.24 5.14 4.14
C ILE A 164 10.49 4.07 4.95
N LEU A 165 9.28 4.40 5.41
CA LEU A 165 8.42 3.48 6.14
C LEU A 165 8.04 2.26 5.28
N SER A 166 8.02 2.40 3.95
CA SER A 166 7.73 1.28 3.06
C SER A 166 8.82 0.24 2.99
N TYR A 167 10.08 0.63 3.17
CA TYR A 167 11.16 -0.33 3.39
C TYR A 167 10.97 -1.09 4.70
N VAL A 168 10.55 -0.41 5.77
CA VAL A 168 10.30 -1.04 7.08
C VAL A 168 9.12 -2.01 7.02
N HIS A 169 7.97 -1.59 6.48
CA HIS A 169 6.82 -2.50 6.41
C HIS A 169 7.01 -3.63 5.38
N LEU A 170 7.75 -3.42 4.29
CA LEU A 170 8.09 -4.51 3.35
C LEU A 170 8.98 -5.57 3.98
N THR A 171 10.07 -5.15 4.62
CA THR A 171 10.97 -6.07 5.32
C THR A 171 10.27 -6.75 6.50
N GLY A 172 9.40 -6.03 7.21
CA GLY A 172 8.56 -6.55 8.27
C GLY A 172 7.56 -7.62 7.78
N MET A 173 6.89 -7.41 6.65
CA MET A 173 5.99 -8.40 6.03
C MET A 173 6.73 -9.69 5.67
N ILE A 174 7.91 -9.58 5.06
CA ILE A 174 8.75 -10.74 4.72
C ILE A 174 9.17 -11.48 6.00
N THR A 175 9.70 -10.75 6.98
CA THR A 175 10.18 -11.30 8.26
C THR A 175 9.07 -12.00 9.01
N THR A 176 7.88 -11.41 9.08
CA THR A 176 6.71 -11.98 9.77
C THR A 176 6.32 -13.33 9.16
N ASN A 177 6.27 -13.43 7.82
CA ASN A 177 5.95 -14.67 7.11
C ASN A 177 7.04 -15.75 7.28
N VAL A 178 8.32 -15.37 7.18
CA VAL A 178 9.45 -16.30 7.41
C VAL A 178 9.41 -16.85 8.82
N LEU A 179 9.20 -15.99 9.83
CA LEU A 179 9.11 -16.43 11.22
C LEU A 179 7.86 -17.29 11.46
N ALA A 180 6.73 -16.99 10.81
CA ALA A 180 5.51 -17.81 10.91
C ALA A 180 5.78 -19.26 10.48
N HIS A 181 6.49 -19.46 9.36
CA HIS A 181 6.82 -20.78 8.86
C HIS A 181 7.78 -21.54 9.80
N LYS A 182 8.72 -20.83 10.44
CA LYS A 182 9.71 -21.46 11.35
C LYS A 182 9.18 -21.77 12.75
N ILE A 183 8.00 -21.28 13.13
CA ILE A 183 7.44 -21.51 14.47
C ILE A 183 7.10 -23.00 14.70
N SER A 184 6.73 -23.75 13.65
CA SER A 184 6.46 -25.20 13.78
C SER A 184 7.69 -25.96 14.29
N ASP A 185 8.87 -25.54 13.84
CA ASP A 185 10.13 -26.22 14.14
C ASP A 185 10.80 -25.63 15.39
N ASN A 186 10.58 -24.34 15.65
CA ASN A 186 11.13 -23.63 16.79
C ASN A 186 10.12 -22.65 17.40
N PHE A 187 9.35 -23.15 18.37
CA PHE A 187 8.32 -22.35 19.06
C PHE A 187 8.87 -21.11 19.78
N LYS A 188 10.18 -21.07 20.11
CA LYS A 188 10.83 -19.90 20.72
C LYS A 188 10.83 -18.68 19.78
N LEU A 189 10.52 -18.85 18.49
CA LEU A 189 10.38 -17.77 17.52
C LEU A 189 9.05 -17.00 17.62
N LYS A 190 8.06 -17.52 18.34
CA LYS A 190 6.72 -16.90 18.47
C LYS A 190 6.76 -15.44 18.96
N PRO A 191 7.57 -15.07 19.98
CA PRO A 191 7.70 -13.68 20.41
C PRO A 191 8.29 -12.77 19.33
N TYR A 192 9.24 -13.27 18.54
CA TYR A 192 9.88 -12.52 17.44
C TYR A 192 8.92 -12.31 16.27
N HIS A 193 8.14 -13.33 15.90
CA HIS A 193 7.06 -13.19 14.91
C HIS A 193 6.07 -12.10 15.33
N ARG A 194 5.67 -12.09 16.61
CA ARG A 194 4.76 -11.07 17.14
C ARG A 194 5.37 -9.68 17.12
N ALA A 195 6.64 -9.54 17.54
CA ALA A 195 7.35 -8.27 17.49
C ALA A 195 7.45 -7.74 16.05
N ALA A 196 7.83 -8.60 15.10
CA ALA A 196 7.85 -8.26 13.68
C ALA A 196 6.46 -7.83 13.19
N ALA A 197 5.40 -8.56 13.54
CA ALA A 197 4.03 -8.23 13.13
C ALA A 197 3.59 -6.85 13.66
N TYR A 198 3.84 -6.53 14.93
CA TYR A 198 3.50 -5.22 15.50
C TYR A 198 4.30 -4.08 14.89
N THR A 199 5.61 -4.26 14.71
CA THR A 199 6.46 -3.27 14.03
C THR A 199 6.00 -3.04 12.59
N THR A 200 5.65 -4.12 11.88
CA THR A 200 5.14 -4.05 10.51
C THR A 200 3.84 -3.28 10.45
N PHE A 201 2.86 -3.62 11.30
CA PHE A 201 1.58 -2.93 11.36
C PHE A 201 1.75 -1.46 11.75
N GLY A 202 2.58 -1.15 12.75
CA GLY A 202 2.85 0.22 13.16
C GLY A 202 3.47 1.05 12.04
N ALA A 203 4.50 0.53 11.35
CA ALA A 203 5.12 1.19 10.22
C ALA A 203 4.14 1.37 9.04
N TYR A 204 3.34 0.35 8.74
CA TYR A 204 2.32 0.38 7.69
C TYR A 204 1.23 1.42 7.97
N PHE A 205 0.67 1.39 9.18
CA PHE A 205 -0.39 2.32 9.58
C PHE A 205 0.13 3.75 9.66
N THR A 206 1.33 3.95 10.19
CA THR A 206 1.99 5.27 10.21
C THR A 206 2.25 5.76 8.79
N SER A 207 2.65 4.90 7.85
CA SER A 207 2.88 5.28 6.46
C SER A 207 1.61 5.72 5.74
N MET A 208 0.44 5.25 6.18
CA MET A 208 -0.86 5.74 5.71
C MET A 208 -1.24 7.08 6.33
N ILE A 209 -1.03 7.21 7.64
CA ILE A 209 -1.36 8.45 8.38
C ILE A 209 -0.51 9.61 7.91
N ILE A 210 0.80 9.39 7.72
CA ILE A 210 1.73 10.47 7.35
C ILE A 210 1.37 11.13 6.02
N LEU A 211 0.76 10.38 5.10
CA LEU A 211 0.30 10.88 3.80
C LEU A 211 -0.93 11.80 3.90
N LYS A 212 -1.56 11.91 5.08
CA LYS A 212 -2.66 12.86 5.35
C LYS A 212 -2.18 14.21 5.87
N PHE A 213 -0.88 14.36 6.12
CA PHE A 213 -0.28 15.60 6.63
C PHE A 213 0.60 16.26 5.57
N GLU A 214 0.59 17.59 5.55
CA GLU A 214 1.40 18.42 4.66
C GLU A 214 2.71 18.82 5.35
N PHE A 215 3.83 18.43 4.75
CA PHE A 215 5.18 18.93 5.03
C PHE A 215 6.17 18.44 3.96
#